data_AF-A0A961KAZ4-F1
#
_entry.id   AF-A0A961KAZ4-F1
#
_cell.length_a   1.000
_cell.length_b   1.000
_cell.length_c   1.000
_cell.angle_alpha   90.00
_cell.angle_beta   90.00
_cell.angle_gamma   90.00
#
_symmetry.space_group_name_H-M   'P 1'
#
loop_
_entity.id
_entity.type
_entity.pdbx_description
1 polymer ?
#
loop_
_entity_poly.entity_id
_entity_poly.type
_entity_poly.pdbx_seq_one_letter_code
_entity_poly.pdbx_strand_id
1 'polypeptide(L)'
;MTDDSYRKLLEKLQSQFAPFAALEEANPELGAGQRYAEELGRYRDLLRGAYGPMESLRKSGALAALTGHDSALQRIYEQMRITQNRFVLPELTQANKLFEQFQEVLPSKLTAQFLADKDVVARAIGAMHTPWLDTANQIRSVSAFADLQSIGLALRTMPSFGDQFTNLLRDDLGDWRDQINWPEKIFDDAVVRTRFYEERGLDRALTAFPATAFEQSLDIAGLRPAPPDLIEHFDHEQPVEEGHEEAFARNNAAHDLLQRFETQLRLFINDLMEKAAGDQWTKHRVPGEIRKRWIEKRESARANNEPEHPLIAYADFSDYAPIITRKDNWNDAFKPIFGRRESVQESLQRLYPIRICTMHARMITQDDMLYMHVEIRRILIAIGAR
;
A
#
# COMPACT_ATOMS: atom_id res chain seq x y z
N MET A 1 -14.47 -17.24 6.41
CA MET A 1 -13.71 -17.62 7.62
C MET A 1 -14.65 -18.04 8.74
N THR A 2 -14.23 -18.96 9.61
CA THR A 2 -15.01 -19.42 10.78
C THR A 2 -15.06 -18.36 11.90
N ASP A 3 -16.08 -18.43 12.76
CA ASP A 3 -16.31 -17.61 13.97
C ASP A 3 -15.05 -17.40 14.86
N ASP A 4 -14.10 -18.34 14.81
CA ASP A 4 -12.82 -18.30 15.51
C ASP A 4 -11.84 -17.24 14.96
N SER A 5 -11.92 -16.92 13.66
CA SER A 5 -11.04 -15.92 13.04
C SER A 5 -11.50 -14.49 13.35
N TYR A 6 -12.82 -14.28 13.42
CA TYR A 6 -13.42 -13.05 13.87
C TYR A 6 -13.00 -12.78 15.32
N ARG A 7 -13.14 -13.78 16.21
CA ARG A 7 -12.71 -13.68 17.61
C ARG A 7 -11.22 -13.38 17.78
N LYS A 8 -10.33 -14.03 17.02
CA LYS A 8 -8.87 -13.79 17.08
C LYS A 8 -8.48 -12.39 16.61
N LEU A 9 -9.14 -11.84 15.59
CA LEU A 9 -8.89 -10.45 15.19
C LEU A 9 -9.51 -9.50 16.21
N LEU A 10 -10.67 -9.79 16.80
CA LEU A 10 -11.25 -8.96 17.87
C LEU A 10 -10.35 -8.89 19.09
N GLU A 11 -9.79 -10.02 19.51
CA GLU A 11 -8.79 -10.07 20.58
C GLU A 11 -7.53 -9.29 20.17
N LYS A 12 -7.12 -9.32 18.89
CA LYS A 12 -6.00 -8.52 18.38
C LYS A 12 -6.28 -7.03 18.27
N LEU A 13 -7.44 -6.61 17.76
CA LEU A 13 -7.87 -5.22 17.69
C LEU A 13 -8.02 -4.69 19.11
N GLN A 14 -8.70 -5.43 19.99
CA GLN A 14 -8.72 -5.11 21.42
C GLN A 14 -7.30 -5.04 21.96
N SER A 15 -6.37 -5.95 21.67
CA SER A 15 -4.98 -5.82 22.15
C SER A 15 -4.20 -4.63 21.56
N GLN A 16 -4.48 -4.27 20.30
CA GLN A 16 -3.94 -3.07 19.65
C GLN A 16 -4.56 -1.79 20.21
N PHE A 17 -5.77 -1.87 20.80
CA PHE A 17 -6.57 -0.77 21.31
C PHE A 17 -6.78 -0.81 22.85
N ALA A 18 -6.21 -1.76 23.61
CA ALA A 18 -6.47 -1.96 25.04
C ALA A 18 -5.22 -1.76 25.91
N PRO A 19 -5.35 -1.13 27.09
CA PRO A 19 -6.22 -0.02 27.41
C PRO A 19 -5.44 1.30 27.36
N PHE A 20 -6.07 2.28 26.72
CA PHE A 20 -5.84 3.72 26.85
C PHE A 20 -5.72 4.24 28.31
N ALA A 21 -5.95 3.40 29.33
CA ALA A 21 -5.78 3.69 30.75
C ALA A 21 -4.40 3.28 31.33
N ALA A 22 -3.68 2.32 30.73
CA ALA A 22 -2.36 1.89 31.23
C ALA A 22 -1.20 2.82 30.81
N LEU A 23 -1.49 3.81 29.96
CA LEU A 23 -0.50 4.75 29.43
C LEU A 23 -0.22 5.94 30.36
N GLU A 24 -1.02 6.15 31.41
CA GLU A 24 -0.75 7.16 32.44
C GLU A 24 0.50 6.84 33.26
N GLU A 25 0.91 5.56 33.34
CA GLU A 25 2.00 5.10 34.22
C GLU A 25 3.37 4.98 33.53
N ALA A 26 3.47 5.07 32.20
CA ALA A 26 4.59 4.48 31.47
C ALA A 26 5.86 5.34 31.30
N ASN A 27 5.86 6.65 31.61
CA ASN A 27 7.09 7.45 31.46
C ASN A 27 7.17 8.69 32.38
N PRO A 28 7.84 8.59 33.54
CA PRO A 28 7.94 9.67 34.52
C PRO A 28 8.91 10.80 34.11
N GLU A 29 9.73 10.64 33.07
CA GLU A 29 10.77 11.60 32.70
C GLU A 29 10.31 12.69 31.70
N LEU A 30 9.11 12.58 31.11
CA LEU A 30 8.58 13.55 30.15
C LEU A 30 7.68 14.61 30.83
N GLY A 31 7.84 15.88 30.45
CA GLY A 31 6.96 16.97 30.91
C GLY A 31 5.50 16.74 30.49
N ALA A 32 4.53 17.14 31.32
CA ALA A 32 3.10 16.87 31.10
C ALA A 32 2.56 17.38 29.74
N GLY A 33 3.07 18.53 29.27
CA GLY A 33 2.69 19.07 27.95
C GLY A 33 3.26 18.29 26.77
N GLN A 34 4.47 17.75 26.88
CA GLN A 34 5.06 16.88 25.85
C GLN A 34 4.35 15.53 25.81
N ARG A 35 4.00 14.96 26.97
CA ARG A 35 3.19 13.75 27.06
C ARG A 35 1.84 13.92 26.36
N TYR A 36 1.13 15.00 26.64
CA TYR A 36 -0.17 15.27 26.03
C TYR A 36 -0.08 15.48 24.50
N ALA A 37 0.98 16.15 24.02
CA ALA A 37 1.20 16.35 22.59
C ALA A 37 1.59 15.05 21.85
N GLU A 38 2.45 14.22 22.44
CA GLU A 38 2.79 12.89 21.91
C GLU A 38 1.58 11.96 21.92
N GLU A 39 0.75 12.03 22.95
CA GLU A 39 -0.46 11.24 23.10
C GLU A 39 -1.51 11.64 22.06
N LEU A 40 -1.74 12.93 21.86
CA LEU A 40 -2.61 13.44 20.77
C LEU A 40 -2.06 13.08 19.38
N GLY A 41 -0.74 13.11 19.20
CA GLY A 41 -0.08 12.64 17.98
C GLY A 41 -0.35 11.15 17.74
N ARG A 42 -0.14 10.31 18.77
CA ARG A 42 -0.43 8.87 18.72
C ARG A 42 -1.90 8.58 18.45
N TYR A 43 -2.79 9.33 19.08
CA TYR A 43 -4.22 9.22 18.90
C TYR A 43 -4.63 9.54 17.46
N ARG A 44 -4.08 10.63 16.90
CA ARG A 44 -4.32 11.02 15.50
C ARG A 44 -3.80 9.98 14.52
N ASP A 45 -2.61 9.44 14.75
CA ASP A 45 -2.01 8.42 13.87
C ASP A 45 -2.79 7.11 13.93
N LEU A 46 -3.29 6.76 15.12
CA LEU A 46 -4.11 5.58 15.35
C LEU A 46 -5.47 5.72 14.67
N LEU A 47 -6.15 6.85 14.83
CA LEU A 47 -7.36 7.16 14.08
C LEU A 47 -7.10 7.13 12.57
N ARG A 48 -5.94 7.61 12.12
CA ARG A 48 -5.58 7.65 10.69
C ARG A 48 -5.30 6.27 10.10
N GLY A 49 -4.48 5.46 10.77
CA GLY A 49 -4.19 4.08 10.38
C GLY A 49 -5.44 3.20 10.43
N ALA A 50 -6.35 3.49 11.36
CA ALA A 50 -7.58 2.75 11.56
C ALA A 50 -8.77 3.27 10.71
N TYR A 51 -8.73 4.47 10.10
CA TYR A 51 -9.89 5.04 9.38
C TYR A 51 -10.53 4.08 8.39
N GLY A 52 -9.69 3.49 7.55
CA GLY A 52 -10.12 2.55 6.53
C GLY A 52 -10.66 1.24 7.10
N PRO A 53 -9.86 0.49 7.88
CA PRO A 53 -10.31 -0.74 8.54
C PRO A 53 -11.59 -0.56 9.38
N MET A 54 -11.71 0.54 10.12
CA MET A 54 -12.87 0.83 10.95
C MET A 54 -14.11 1.19 10.12
N GLU A 55 -13.94 1.87 8.98
CA GLU A 55 -15.04 2.13 8.05
C GLU A 55 -15.55 0.83 7.41
N SER A 56 -14.67 -0.13 7.08
CA SER A 56 -15.06 -1.47 6.63
C SER A 56 -15.86 -2.22 7.71
N LEU A 57 -15.40 -2.20 8.96
CA LEU A 57 -16.12 -2.79 10.10
C LEU A 57 -17.46 -2.09 10.37
N ARG A 58 -17.55 -0.79 10.13
CA ARG A 58 -18.79 -0.01 10.27
C ARG A 58 -19.81 -0.41 9.21
N LYS A 59 -19.39 -0.50 7.94
CA LYS A 59 -20.26 -0.88 6.81
C LYS A 59 -20.84 -2.28 6.97
N SER A 60 -20.05 -3.23 7.47
CA SER A 60 -20.49 -4.61 7.70
C SER A 60 -21.39 -4.80 8.94
N GLY A 61 -21.61 -3.75 9.74
CA GLY A 61 -22.35 -3.84 11.00
C GLY A 61 -21.57 -4.50 12.15
N ALA A 62 -20.39 -5.07 11.89
CA ALA A 62 -19.51 -5.72 12.87
C ALA A 62 -19.13 -4.77 14.01
N LEU A 63 -18.92 -3.49 13.71
CA LEU A 63 -18.53 -2.48 14.69
C LEU A 63 -19.64 -2.18 15.71
N ALA A 64 -20.91 -2.22 15.31
CA ALA A 64 -22.04 -1.98 16.22
C ALA A 64 -22.10 -3.04 17.33
N ALA A 65 -21.76 -4.30 17.01
CA ALA A 65 -21.67 -5.39 17.97
C ALA A 65 -20.54 -5.21 19.01
N LEU A 66 -19.49 -4.44 18.68
CA LEU A 66 -18.34 -4.19 19.56
C LEU A 66 -18.55 -3.00 20.50
N THR A 67 -19.24 -1.98 20.01
CA THR A 67 -19.42 -0.71 20.73
C THR A 67 -20.43 -0.78 21.88
N GLY A 68 -21.16 -1.89 22.01
CA GLY A 68 -22.13 -2.09 23.09
C GLY A 68 -21.51 -2.21 24.49
N HIS A 69 -20.20 -2.51 24.61
CA HIS A 69 -19.56 -2.86 25.91
C HIS A 69 -18.27 -2.07 26.22
N ASP A 70 -17.75 -1.21 25.33
CA ASP A 70 -16.46 -0.53 25.53
C ASP A 70 -16.52 0.99 25.29
N SER A 71 -16.31 1.77 26.36
CA SER A 71 -16.31 3.24 26.36
C SER A 71 -15.14 3.88 25.62
N ALA A 72 -14.03 3.16 25.40
CA ALA A 72 -12.88 3.65 24.65
C ALA A 72 -13.15 3.60 23.13
N LEU A 73 -13.73 2.51 22.64
CA LEU A 73 -14.15 2.37 21.25
C LEU A 73 -15.23 3.39 20.86
N GLN A 74 -16.16 3.70 21.77
CA GLN A 74 -17.14 4.78 21.57
C GLN A 74 -16.49 6.16 21.39
N ARG A 75 -15.43 6.47 22.16
CA ARG A 75 -14.69 7.74 22.02
C ARG A 75 -13.93 7.83 20.70
N ILE A 76 -13.29 6.72 20.29
CA ILE A 76 -12.63 6.61 18.97
C ILE A 76 -13.66 6.87 17.87
N TYR A 77 -14.82 6.21 17.93
CA TYR A 77 -15.89 6.37 16.97
C TYR A 77 -16.40 7.81 16.88
N GLU A 78 -16.66 8.46 18.02
CA GLU A 78 -17.15 9.84 18.02
C GLU A 78 -16.11 10.81 17.42
N GLN A 79 -14.82 10.61 17.72
CA GLN A 79 -13.74 11.40 17.12
C GLN A 79 -13.58 11.14 15.62
N MET A 80 -13.76 9.89 15.17
CA MET A 80 -13.81 9.58 13.73
C MET A 80 -14.98 10.29 13.05
N ARG A 81 -16.16 10.27 13.66
CA ARG A 81 -17.38 10.91 13.13
C ARG A 81 -17.20 12.42 13.03
N ILE A 82 -16.65 13.05 14.08
CA ILE A 82 -16.31 14.49 14.08
C ILE A 82 -15.33 14.80 12.95
N THR A 83 -14.29 13.97 12.78
CA THR A 83 -13.29 14.17 11.73
C THR A 83 -13.88 13.98 10.33
N GLN A 84 -14.75 12.98 10.13
CA GLN A 84 -15.45 12.77 8.85
C GLN A 84 -16.39 13.91 8.51
N ASN A 85 -17.14 14.44 9.49
CA ASN A 85 -18.04 15.58 9.30
C ASN A 85 -17.32 16.88 8.94
N ARG A 86 -16.00 16.94 9.13
CA ARG A 86 -15.15 18.06 8.69
C ARG A 86 -14.92 18.07 7.18
N PHE A 87 -15.10 16.94 6.51
CA PHE A 87 -14.95 16.82 5.07
C PHE A 87 -16.24 17.19 4.36
N VAL A 88 -16.11 18.03 3.34
CA VAL A 88 -17.23 18.44 2.49
C VAL A 88 -16.95 18.07 1.04
N LEU A 89 -18.02 17.91 0.27
CA LEU A 89 -17.92 17.90 -1.19
C LEU A 89 -17.92 19.36 -1.64
N PRO A 90 -16.80 19.91 -2.14
CA PRO A 90 -16.75 21.31 -2.54
C PRO A 90 -17.48 21.54 -3.86
N GLU A 91 -18.01 22.75 -4.03
CA GLU A 91 -18.43 23.24 -5.35
C GLU A 91 -17.21 23.31 -6.29
N LEU A 92 -17.39 22.97 -7.57
CA LEU A 92 -16.30 22.94 -8.54
C LEU A 92 -15.56 24.29 -8.62
N THR A 93 -16.30 25.39 -8.57
CA THR A 93 -15.73 26.76 -8.58
C THR A 93 -14.89 27.05 -7.34
N GLN A 94 -15.30 26.56 -6.16
CA GLN A 94 -14.55 26.69 -4.92
C GLN A 94 -13.25 25.88 -4.98
N ALA A 95 -13.34 24.62 -5.41
CA ALA A 95 -12.18 23.74 -5.51
C ALA A 95 -11.15 24.25 -6.53
N ASN A 96 -11.60 24.76 -7.68
CA ASN A 96 -10.72 25.37 -8.68
C ASN A 96 -10.01 26.61 -8.13
N LYS A 97 -10.71 27.47 -7.38
CA LYS A 97 -10.09 28.64 -6.75
C LYS A 97 -9.02 28.24 -5.73
N LEU A 98 -9.26 27.21 -4.93
CA LEU A 98 -8.28 26.67 -3.98
C LEU A 98 -7.07 26.07 -4.70
N PHE A 99 -7.29 25.42 -5.85
CA PHE A 99 -6.20 24.90 -6.68
C PHE A 99 -5.33 26.01 -7.27
N GLU A 100 -5.93 27.10 -7.73
CA GLU A 100 -5.20 28.28 -8.20
C GLU A 100 -4.33 28.89 -7.08
N GLN A 101 -4.89 29.03 -5.87
CA GLN A 101 -4.14 29.48 -4.70
C GLN A 101 -2.97 28.55 -4.37
N PHE A 102 -3.18 27.24 -4.50
CA PHE A 102 -2.12 26.26 -4.28
C PHE A 102 -0.99 26.38 -5.31
N GLN A 103 -1.29 26.62 -6.60
CA GLN A 103 -0.27 26.82 -7.63
C GLN A 103 0.66 28.01 -7.33
N GLU A 104 0.19 29.01 -6.57
CA GLU A 104 0.99 30.17 -6.15
C GLU A 104 1.91 29.87 -4.94
N VAL A 105 1.63 28.83 -4.16
CA VAL A 105 2.24 28.60 -2.82
C VAL A 105 3.36 27.53 -2.83
N LEU A 106 3.77 27.04 -4.01
CA LEU A 106 4.73 25.93 -4.28
C LEU A 106 4.06 24.55 -4.34
N PRO A 107 3.58 24.12 -5.54
CA PRO A 107 3.14 22.75 -5.73
C PRO A 107 4.29 21.74 -5.58
N SER A 108 3.96 20.47 -5.34
CA SER A 108 4.92 19.37 -5.49
C SER A 108 5.56 19.43 -6.89
N LYS A 109 6.78 18.91 -7.02
CA LYS A 109 7.46 18.91 -8.33
C LYS A 109 6.65 18.15 -9.38
N LEU A 110 5.96 17.08 -8.95
CA LEU A 110 5.14 16.23 -9.81
C LEU A 110 3.93 17.02 -10.31
N THR A 111 3.24 17.74 -9.43
CA THR A 111 2.09 18.57 -9.79
C THR A 111 2.47 19.78 -10.64
N ALA A 112 3.60 20.43 -10.34
CA ALA A 112 4.17 21.48 -11.17
C ALA A 112 4.44 21.01 -12.61
N GLN A 113 4.88 19.74 -12.76
CA GLN A 113 5.23 19.18 -14.05
C GLN A 113 4.02 18.66 -14.85
N PHE A 114 3.01 18.10 -14.18
CA PHE A 114 1.94 17.34 -14.85
C PHE A 114 0.56 18.00 -14.85
N LEU A 115 0.27 18.86 -13.88
CA LEU A 115 -1.04 19.48 -13.72
C LEU A 115 -0.98 21.01 -13.87
N ALA A 116 -0.05 21.49 -14.70
CA ALA A 116 -0.12 22.86 -15.21
C ALA A 116 -1.40 23.10 -16.04
N ASP A 117 -1.95 22.05 -16.66
CA ASP A 117 -3.24 22.08 -17.34
C ASP A 117 -4.40 21.99 -16.33
N LYS A 118 -5.05 23.14 -16.12
CA LYS A 118 -6.19 23.30 -15.22
C LYS A 118 -7.36 22.38 -15.57
N ASP A 119 -7.51 21.97 -16.82
CA ASP A 119 -8.63 21.14 -17.25
C ASP A 119 -8.52 19.70 -16.74
N VAL A 120 -7.30 19.19 -16.55
CA VAL A 120 -7.08 17.84 -15.99
C VAL A 120 -7.57 17.78 -14.55
N VAL A 121 -7.21 18.77 -13.74
CA VAL A 121 -7.59 18.83 -12.32
C VAL A 121 -9.06 19.13 -12.17
N ALA A 122 -9.61 20.06 -12.95
CA ALA A 122 -11.03 20.38 -12.95
C ALA A 122 -11.90 19.15 -13.30
N ARG A 123 -11.48 18.34 -14.29
CA ARG A 123 -12.15 17.08 -14.61
C ARG A 123 -12.08 16.08 -13.45
N ALA A 124 -10.92 15.94 -12.81
CA ALA A 124 -10.76 15.04 -11.67
C ALA A 124 -11.62 15.49 -10.48
N ILE A 125 -11.64 16.79 -10.16
CA ILE A 125 -12.52 17.37 -9.13
C ILE A 125 -13.99 17.11 -9.48
N GLY A 126 -14.40 17.35 -10.73
CA GLY A 126 -15.77 17.12 -11.20
C GLY A 126 -16.20 15.66 -11.18
N ALA A 127 -15.24 14.72 -11.16
CA ALA A 127 -15.49 13.28 -11.05
C ALA A 127 -15.58 12.79 -9.59
N MET A 128 -15.28 13.65 -8.60
CA MET A 128 -15.46 13.32 -7.19
C MET A 128 -16.93 13.44 -6.79
N HIS A 129 -17.43 12.42 -6.08
CA HIS A 129 -18.82 12.35 -5.62
C HIS A 129 -18.92 12.11 -4.11
N THR A 130 -17.78 12.08 -3.42
CA THR A 130 -17.66 11.83 -1.98
C THR A 130 -17.00 13.02 -1.30
N PRO A 131 -17.36 13.37 -0.04
CA PRO A 131 -16.72 14.45 0.68
C PRO A 131 -15.22 14.22 0.86
N TRP A 132 -14.40 15.16 0.39
CA TRP A 132 -12.95 14.99 0.32
C TRP A 132 -12.16 16.25 0.71
N LEU A 133 -12.80 17.42 0.69
CA LEU A 133 -12.17 18.67 1.09
C LEU A 133 -12.22 18.83 2.61
N ASP A 134 -11.06 18.81 3.24
CA ASP A 134 -10.94 19.12 4.67
C ASP A 134 -11.18 20.61 4.90
N THR A 135 -12.28 20.97 5.56
CA THR A 135 -12.60 22.38 5.86
C THR A 135 -11.58 23.07 6.77
N ALA A 136 -10.81 22.33 7.56
CA ALA A 136 -9.73 22.89 8.38
C ALA A 136 -8.38 23.00 7.63
N ASN A 137 -8.19 22.25 6.54
CA ASN A 137 -6.92 22.19 5.80
C ASN A 137 -7.14 22.20 4.29
N GLN A 138 -7.96 23.13 3.79
CA GLN A 138 -8.46 23.13 2.41
C GLN A 138 -7.36 23.07 1.35
N ILE A 139 -6.34 23.94 1.45
CA ILE A 139 -5.21 23.97 0.51
C ILE A 139 -4.45 22.63 0.52
N ARG A 140 -4.25 22.03 1.69
CA ARG A 140 -3.54 20.74 1.81
C ARG A 140 -4.34 19.59 1.20
N SER A 141 -5.66 19.56 1.39
CA SER A 141 -6.52 18.56 0.74
C SER A 141 -6.50 18.68 -0.78
N VAL A 142 -6.57 19.91 -1.31
CA VAL A 142 -6.52 20.15 -2.77
C VAL A 142 -5.15 19.79 -3.35
N SER A 143 -4.06 20.16 -2.67
CA SER A 143 -2.70 19.74 -3.04
C SER A 143 -2.59 18.23 -3.11
N ALA A 144 -2.92 17.53 -2.03
CA ALA A 144 -2.80 16.07 -1.97
C ALA A 144 -3.66 15.37 -3.01
N PHE A 145 -4.85 15.91 -3.30
CA PHE A 145 -5.69 15.39 -4.37
C PHE A 145 -5.01 15.56 -5.72
N ALA A 146 -4.49 16.76 -6.01
CA ALA A 146 -3.74 17.03 -7.24
C ALA A 146 -2.49 16.14 -7.34
N ASP A 147 -1.73 15.97 -6.28
CA ASP A 147 -0.53 15.12 -6.24
C ASP A 147 -0.87 13.65 -6.57
N LEU A 148 -1.95 13.10 -6.02
CA LEU A 148 -2.46 11.77 -6.40
C LEU A 148 -2.80 11.68 -7.90
N GLN A 149 -3.49 12.70 -8.44
CA GLN A 149 -3.83 12.73 -9.86
C GLN A 149 -2.57 12.83 -10.74
N SER A 150 -1.57 13.60 -10.29
CA SER A 150 -0.28 13.75 -10.95
C SER A 150 0.47 12.42 -11.00
N ILE A 151 0.51 11.65 -9.90
CA ILE A 151 1.14 10.31 -9.85
C ILE A 151 0.50 9.39 -10.89
N GLY A 152 -0.84 9.35 -10.93
CA GLY A 152 -1.60 8.55 -11.89
C GLY A 152 -1.33 8.93 -13.35
N LEU A 153 -1.28 10.24 -13.63
CA LEU A 153 -0.98 10.76 -14.97
C LEU A 153 0.47 10.48 -15.39
N ALA A 154 1.43 10.67 -14.50
CA ALA A 154 2.83 10.41 -14.75
C ALA A 154 3.09 8.93 -15.07
N LEU A 155 2.45 8.00 -14.34
CA LEU A 155 2.54 6.56 -14.65
C LEU A 155 2.06 6.21 -16.07
N ARG A 156 1.11 6.96 -16.63
CA ARG A 156 0.59 6.73 -17.99
C ARG A 156 1.40 7.39 -19.09
N THR A 157 2.14 8.44 -18.77
CA THR A 157 2.75 9.33 -19.76
C THR A 157 4.28 9.29 -19.75
N MET A 158 4.89 8.81 -18.67
CA MET A 158 6.33 8.66 -18.53
C MET A 158 6.76 7.20 -18.53
N PRO A 159 8.02 6.90 -18.88
CA PRO A 159 8.63 5.61 -18.55
C PRO A 159 8.57 5.35 -17.04
N SER A 160 7.91 4.26 -16.63
CA SER A 160 7.62 3.96 -15.22
C SER A 160 8.87 3.79 -14.34
N PHE A 161 10.01 3.42 -14.93
CA PHE A 161 11.31 3.39 -14.25
C PHE A 161 12.33 4.40 -14.81
N GLY A 162 11.85 5.45 -15.48
CA GLY A 162 12.69 6.58 -15.86
C GLY A 162 13.20 7.35 -14.63
N ASP A 163 14.42 7.90 -14.74
CA ASP A 163 15.08 8.62 -13.65
C ASP A 163 14.25 9.80 -13.14
N GLN A 164 13.67 10.56 -14.06
CA GLN A 164 12.85 11.72 -13.74
C GLN A 164 11.62 11.31 -12.91
N PHE A 165 10.84 10.33 -13.39
CA PHE A 165 9.65 9.87 -12.67
C PHE A 165 10.01 9.25 -11.31
N THR A 166 11.08 8.46 -11.26
CA THR A 166 11.55 7.86 -10.00
C THR A 166 11.91 8.92 -8.97
N ASN A 167 12.60 9.99 -9.38
CA ASN A 167 12.96 11.07 -8.47
C ASN A 167 11.72 11.83 -7.98
N LEU A 168 10.73 12.06 -8.86
CA LEU A 168 9.47 12.71 -8.47
C LEU A 168 8.69 11.86 -7.46
N LEU A 169 8.60 10.54 -7.68
CA LEU A 169 7.94 9.64 -6.71
C LEU A 169 8.59 9.67 -5.34
N ARG A 170 9.90 9.93 -5.22
CA ARG A 170 10.56 10.02 -3.90
C ARG A 170 10.17 11.25 -3.10
N ASP A 171 9.77 12.34 -3.78
CA ASP A 171 9.30 13.55 -3.09
C ASP A 171 7.98 13.26 -2.34
N ASP A 172 7.13 12.38 -2.91
CA ASP A 172 5.78 12.09 -2.40
C ASP A 172 5.70 10.78 -1.59
N LEU A 173 6.44 9.74 -2.00
CA LEU A 173 6.41 8.38 -1.44
C LEU A 173 7.68 8.05 -0.64
N GLY A 174 8.49 9.05 -0.35
CA GLY A 174 9.72 8.89 0.42
C GLY A 174 10.88 8.21 -0.32
N ASP A 175 12.04 8.21 0.32
CA ASP A 175 13.27 7.64 -0.19
C ASP A 175 13.51 6.22 0.32
N TRP A 176 13.58 5.27 -0.60
CA TRP A 176 13.69 3.85 -0.30
C TRP A 176 14.99 3.23 -0.81
N ARG A 177 15.98 4.05 -1.21
CA ARG A 177 17.22 3.55 -1.83
C ARG A 177 18.09 2.73 -0.88
N ASP A 178 18.09 3.11 0.39
CA ASP A 178 18.93 2.44 1.38
C ASP A 178 18.43 1.04 1.70
N GLN A 179 19.37 0.13 1.98
CA GLN A 179 19.03 -1.18 2.51
C GLN A 179 18.36 -1.03 3.87
N ILE A 180 17.20 -1.65 4.03
CA ILE A 180 16.37 -1.50 5.21
C ILE A 180 16.62 -2.67 6.17
N ASN A 181 16.98 -2.35 7.41
CA ASN A 181 16.84 -3.28 8.51
C ASN A 181 15.41 -3.17 9.06
N TRP A 182 14.55 -4.12 8.69
CA TRP A 182 13.13 -4.06 8.95
C TRP A 182 12.82 -4.19 10.45
N PRO A 183 12.23 -3.16 11.10
CA PRO A 183 11.84 -3.28 12.50
C PRO A 183 10.66 -4.25 12.63
N GLU A 184 10.79 -5.31 13.43
CA GLU A 184 9.77 -6.37 13.54
C GLU A 184 8.36 -5.82 13.86
N LYS A 185 8.31 -4.77 14.70
CA LYS A 185 7.04 -4.17 15.14
C LYS A 185 6.18 -3.61 14.00
N ILE A 186 6.76 -3.22 12.86
CA ILE A 186 5.97 -2.69 11.73
C ILE A 186 5.03 -3.76 11.15
N PHE A 187 5.32 -5.05 11.32
CA PHE A 187 4.51 -6.14 10.76
C PHE A 187 3.29 -6.47 11.64
N ASP A 188 3.36 -6.16 12.94
CA ASP A 188 2.28 -6.42 13.90
C ASP A 188 1.45 -5.18 14.25
N ASP A 189 2.03 -3.99 14.11
CA ASP A 189 1.42 -2.72 14.51
C ASP A 189 1.32 -1.76 13.32
N ALA A 190 0.09 -1.57 12.85
CA ALA A 190 -0.22 -0.72 11.71
C ALA A 190 0.15 0.75 11.96
N VAL A 191 0.07 1.25 13.20
CA VAL A 191 0.41 2.63 13.55
C VAL A 191 1.93 2.83 13.48
N VAL A 192 2.69 1.87 14.03
CA VAL A 192 4.16 1.90 13.94
C VAL A 192 4.62 1.82 12.49
N ARG A 193 3.98 1.00 11.66
CA ARG A 193 4.26 0.94 10.22
C ARG A 193 3.95 2.25 9.50
N THR A 194 2.80 2.84 9.80
CA THR A 194 2.39 4.16 9.31
C THR A 194 3.42 5.24 9.61
N ARG A 195 3.98 5.26 10.83
CA ARG A 195 5.05 6.20 11.20
C ARG A 195 6.37 5.90 10.50
N PHE A 196 6.74 4.63 10.40
CA PHE A 196 7.92 4.21 9.67
C PHE A 196 7.89 4.71 8.21
N TYR A 197 6.71 4.72 7.56
CA TYR A 197 6.56 5.31 6.23
C TYR A 197 6.77 6.82 6.21
N GLU A 198 6.23 7.55 7.20
CA GLU A 198 6.40 8.99 7.33
C GLU A 198 7.85 9.38 7.59
N GLU A 199 8.56 8.66 8.47
CA GLU A 199 9.99 8.85 8.75
C GLU A 199 10.87 8.69 7.52
N ARG A 200 10.40 7.92 6.52
CA ARG A 200 11.08 7.73 5.23
C ARG A 200 10.68 8.76 4.18
N GLY A 201 9.77 9.67 4.50
CA GLY A 201 9.35 10.77 3.62
C GLY A 201 8.04 10.55 2.87
N LEU A 202 7.18 9.61 3.29
CA LEU A 202 5.81 9.54 2.76
C LEU A 202 5.06 10.83 3.12
N ASP A 203 4.52 11.55 2.11
CA ASP A 203 3.56 12.61 2.38
C ASP A 203 2.22 12.00 2.81
N ARG A 204 1.97 12.09 4.11
CA ARG A 204 0.73 11.64 4.75
C ARG A 204 -0.52 12.36 4.26
N ALA A 205 -0.41 13.48 3.55
CA ALA A 205 -1.55 14.17 2.97
C ALA A 205 -2.23 13.32 1.88
N LEU A 206 -1.45 12.53 1.13
CA LEU A 206 -1.94 11.66 0.03
C LEU A 206 -2.93 10.60 0.50
N THR A 207 -2.93 10.27 1.79
CA THR A 207 -3.82 9.28 2.39
C THR A 207 -4.72 9.87 3.47
N ALA A 208 -4.73 11.19 3.64
CA ALA A 208 -5.50 11.89 4.68
C ALA A 208 -6.95 12.19 4.27
N PHE A 209 -7.55 11.35 3.42
CA PHE A 209 -8.93 11.47 2.99
C PHE A 209 -9.83 10.46 3.74
N PRO A 210 -11.14 10.72 3.85
CA PRO A 210 -12.11 9.69 4.19
C PRO A 210 -11.95 8.49 3.25
N ALA A 211 -12.14 7.26 3.76
CA ALA A 211 -11.81 6.05 3.01
C ALA A 211 -12.46 5.97 1.64
N THR A 212 -13.73 6.36 1.52
CA THR A 212 -14.46 6.40 0.25
C THR A 212 -13.90 7.45 -0.72
N ALA A 213 -13.49 8.62 -0.21
CA ALA A 213 -12.86 9.66 -1.02
C ALA A 213 -11.46 9.28 -1.46
N PHE A 214 -10.69 8.61 -0.60
CA PHE A 214 -9.39 8.06 -0.95
C PHE A 214 -9.52 7.04 -2.08
N GLU A 215 -10.42 6.06 -1.92
CA GLU A 215 -10.69 5.02 -2.91
C GLU A 215 -11.12 5.61 -4.26
N GLN A 216 -12.08 6.55 -4.25
CA GLN A 216 -12.52 7.26 -5.46
C GLN A 216 -11.38 8.07 -6.10
N SER A 217 -10.52 8.70 -5.30
CA SER A 217 -9.38 9.46 -5.81
C SER A 217 -8.37 8.56 -6.53
N LEU A 218 -8.14 7.34 -6.02
CA LEU A 218 -7.30 6.34 -6.69
C LEU A 218 -7.93 5.86 -8.01
N ASP A 219 -9.25 5.69 -8.05
CA ASP A 219 -9.97 5.31 -9.28
C ASP A 219 -9.86 6.40 -10.35
N ILE A 220 -10.10 7.67 -9.99
CA ILE A 220 -9.97 8.82 -10.89
C ILE A 220 -8.53 9.00 -11.38
N ALA A 221 -7.56 8.80 -10.49
CA ALA A 221 -6.14 8.82 -10.84
C ALA A 221 -5.76 7.65 -11.76
N GLY A 222 -6.63 6.65 -11.92
CA GLY A 222 -6.38 5.44 -12.67
C GLY A 222 -5.33 4.56 -11.98
N LEU A 223 -5.15 4.65 -10.66
CA LEU A 223 -4.23 3.80 -9.90
C LEU A 223 -4.85 2.44 -9.55
N ARG A 224 -6.17 2.32 -9.66
CA ARG A 224 -6.96 1.11 -9.44
C ARG A 224 -7.60 0.60 -10.75
N PRO A 225 -6.81 0.10 -11.73
CA PRO A 225 -7.39 -0.58 -12.87
C PRO A 225 -8.04 -1.90 -12.44
N ALA A 226 -8.74 -2.56 -13.36
CA ALA A 226 -9.12 -3.96 -13.16
C ALA A 226 -7.87 -4.79 -12.79
N PRO A 227 -7.96 -5.67 -11.78
CA PRO A 227 -6.83 -6.50 -11.40
C PRO A 227 -6.45 -7.43 -12.57
N PRO A 228 -5.15 -7.73 -12.76
CA PRO A 228 -4.72 -8.58 -13.87
C PRO A 228 -5.24 -10.01 -13.72
N ASP A 229 -5.29 -10.76 -14.81
CA ASP A 229 -5.74 -12.15 -14.76
C ASP A 229 -4.84 -13.01 -13.86
N LEU A 230 -5.47 -13.94 -13.14
CA LEU A 230 -4.77 -14.93 -12.34
C LEU A 230 -4.15 -15.97 -13.28
N ILE A 231 -2.86 -16.26 -13.10
CA ILE A 231 -2.17 -17.28 -13.90
C ILE A 231 -2.16 -18.59 -13.09
N GLU A 232 -3.07 -19.51 -13.43
CA GLU A 232 -3.22 -20.81 -12.75
C GLU A 232 -1.91 -21.61 -12.69
N HIS A 233 -1.02 -21.46 -13.68
CA HIS A 233 0.24 -22.20 -13.75
C HIS A 233 1.20 -21.93 -12.56
N PHE A 234 1.08 -20.75 -11.95
CA PHE A 234 1.92 -20.29 -10.83
C PHE A 234 1.14 -20.09 -9.53
N ASP A 235 -0.11 -20.52 -9.48
CA ASP A 235 -0.92 -20.40 -8.29
C ASP A 235 -0.70 -21.61 -7.36
N HIS A 236 -0.37 -21.32 -6.10
CA HIS A 236 -0.14 -22.31 -5.04
C HIS A 236 -1.13 -22.17 -3.90
N GLU A 237 -2.01 -21.16 -3.93
CA GLU A 237 -2.91 -20.90 -2.81
C GLU A 237 -4.22 -21.67 -2.96
N GLN A 238 -4.66 -22.25 -1.84
CA GLN A 238 -5.93 -22.95 -1.68
C GLN A 238 -7.12 -22.03 -1.98
N PRO A 239 -8.32 -22.59 -2.25
CA PRO A 239 -9.45 -21.84 -2.78
C PRO A 239 -9.70 -20.58 -1.98
N VAL A 240 -9.85 -19.46 -2.69
CA VAL A 240 -10.44 -18.26 -2.13
C VAL A 240 -11.75 -18.69 -1.47
N GLU A 241 -11.81 -18.66 -0.13
CA GLU A 241 -13.10 -18.75 0.54
C GLU A 241 -13.91 -17.56 0.03
N GLU A 242 -14.87 -17.82 -0.86
CA GLU A 242 -15.87 -16.85 -1.30
C GLU A 242 -16.78 -16.52 -0.11
N GLY A 243 -16.24 -15.72 0.79
CA GLY A 243 -16.94 -15.00 1.82
C GLY A 243 -16.58 -13.54 1.62
N HIS A 244 -17.44 -12.79 0.93
CA HIS A 244 -17.41 -11.34 0.97
C HIS A 244 -17.79 -10.88 2.38
N GLU A 245 -16.91 -11.09 3.35
CA GLU A 245 -17.04 -10.48 4.65
C GLU A 245 -16.67 -9.01 4.46
N GLU A 246 -17.67 -8.14 4.31
CA GLU A 246 -17.50 -6.69 4.10
C GLU A 246 -16.56 -6.04 5.14
N ALA A 247 -16.45 -6.65 6.32
CA ALA A 247 -15.50 -6.30 7.38
C ALA A 247 -14.03 -6.39 6.94
N PHE A 248 -13.71 -7.29 6.00
CA PHE A 248 -12.37 -7.62 5.50
C PHE A 248 -12.15 -7.20 4.05
N ALA A 249 -13.07 -6.45 3.45
CA ALA A 249 -13.05 -6.09 2.03
C ALA A 249 -11.68 -5.55 1.58
N ARG A 250 -11.02 -4.73 2.40
CA ARG A 250 -9.69 -4.19 2.09
C ARG A 250 -8.59 -5.24 2.10
N ASN A 251 -8.55 -6.08 3.12
CA ASN A 251 -7.57 -7.15 3.24
C ASN A 251 -7.72 -8.15 2.08
N ASN A 252 -8.95 -8.51 1.76
CA ASN A 252 -9.26 -9.41 0.66
C ASN A 252 -8.88 -8.79 -0.69
N ALA A 253 -9.15 -7.50 -0.90
CA ALA A 253 -8.73 -6.79 -2.11
C ALA A 253 -7.20 -6.69 -2.23
N ALA A 254 -6.49 -6.44 -1.12
CA ALA A 254 -5.03 -6.40 -1.11
C ALA A 254 -4.43 -7.79 -1.39
N HIS A 255 -5.04 -8.84 -0.84
CA HIS A 255 -4.65 -10.23 -1.07
C HIS A 255 -4.82 -10.63 -2.53
N ASP A 256 -6.02 -10.44 -3.09
CA ASP A 256 -6.30 -10.74 -4.50
C ASP A 256 -5.34 -10.01 -5.45
N LEU A 257 -5.14 -8.70 -5.23
CA LEU A 257 -4.24 -7.90 -6.07
C LEU A 257 -2.78 -8.35 -5.98
N LEU A 258 -2.28 -8.62 -4.76
CA LEU A 258 -0.90 -9.08 -4.57
C LEU A 258 -0.68 -10.48 -5.17
N GLN A 259 -1.63 -11.40 -5.01
CA GLN A 259 -1.52 -12.74 -5.57
C GLN A 259 -1.43 -12.69 -7.10
N ARG A 260 -2.33 -11.93 -7.74
CA ARG A 260 -2.29 -11.71 -9.20
C ARG A 260 -0.99 -11.02 -9.62
N PHE A 261 -0.56 -9.99 -8.90
CA PHE A 261 0.72 -9.32 -9.18
C PHE A 261 1.92 -10.29 -9.09
N GLU A 262 2.01 -11.11 -8.04
CA GLU A 262 3.11 -12.05 -7.86
C GLU A 262 3.13 -13.12 -8.95
N THR A 263 1.97 -13.65 -9.36
CA THR A 263 1.91 -14.61 -10.48
C THR A 263 2.38 -14.00 -11.80
N GLN A 264 2.00 -12.75 -12.10
CA GLN A 264 2.47 -12.01 -13.27
C GLN A 264 3.99 -11.74 -13.21
N LEU A 265 4.50 -11.34 -12.04
CA LEU A 265 5.93 -11.10 -11.85
C LEU A 265 6.75 -12.40 -11.98
N ARG A 266 6.26 -13.53 -11.44
CA ARG A 266 6.90 -14.84 -11.60
C ARG A 266 6.95 -15.26 -13.05
N LEU A 267 5.84 -15.19 -13.78
CA LEU A 267 5.79 -15.51 -15.22
C LEU A 267 6.80 -14.66 -15.99
N PHE A 268 6.78 -13.34 -15.76
CA PHE A 268 7.71 -12.42 -16.42
C PHE A 268 9.18 -12.75 -16.13
N ILE A 269 9.54 -13.01 -14.87
CA ILE A 269 10.91 -13.40 -14.50
C ILE A 269 11.28 -14.72 -15.20
N ASN A 270 10.38 -15.71 -15.20
CA ASN A 270 10.65 -16.99 -15.83
C ASN A 270 10.92 -16.83 -17.33
N ASP A 271 9.99 -16.22 -18.06
CA ASP A 271 10.07 -16.05 -19.51
C ASP A 271 11.29 -15.24 -19.93
N LEU A 272 11.60 -14.18 -19.18
CA LEU A 272 12.74 -13.33 -19.49
C LEU A 272 14.06 -14.05 -19.22
N MET A 273 14.15 -14.82 -18.14
CA MET A 273 15.36 -15.55 -17.78
C MET A 273 15.58 -16.78 -18.67
N GLU A 274 14.53 -17.49 -19.08
CA GLU A 274 14.62 -18.55 -20.09
C GLU A 274 15.16 -18.01 -21.41
N LYS A 275 14.67 -16.86 -21.87
CA LYS A 275 15.19 -16.20 -23.08
C LYS A 275 16.65 -15.80 -22.96
N ALA A 276 17.08 -15.32 -21.79
CA ALA A 276 18.44 -14.80 -21.59
C ALA A 276 19.49 -15.88 -21.25
N ALA A 277 19.09 -16.98 -20.61
CA ALA A 277 20.00 -17.97 -20.04
C ALA A 277 19.60 -19.44 -20.26
N GLY A 278 18.51 -19.69 -21.01
CA GLY A 278 17.98 -21.01 -21.32
C GLY A 278 17.21 -21.68 -20.17
N ASP A 279 16.67 -22.86 -20.44
CA ASP A 279 15.77 -23.61 -19.55
C ASP A 279 16.38 -23.95 -18.17
N GLN A 280 17.71 -23.97 -18.09
CA GLN A 280 18.45 -24.24 -16.84
C GLN A 280 18.84 -22.96 -16.09
N TRP A 281 18.24 -21.80 -16.41
CA TRP A 281 18.56 -20.54 -15.75
C TRP A 281 18.41 -20.64 -14.23
N THR A 282 17.42 -21.38 -13.72
CA THR A 282 17.22 -21.57 -12.27
C THR A 282 18.40 -22.25 -11.57
N LYS A 283 19.24 -22.99 -12.30
CA LYS A 283 20.47 -23.61 -11.78
C LYS A 283 21.66 -22.64 -11.72
N HIS A 284 21.76 -21.73 -12.67
CA HIS A 284 22.95 -20.91 -12.89
C HIS A 284 22.78 -19.43 -12.49
N ARG A 285 21.55 -18.94 -12.50
CA ARG A 285 21.20 -17.52 -12.36
C ARG A 285 20.45 -17.18 -11.06
N VAL A 286 19.98 -18.19 -10.32
CA VAL A 286 19.38 -18.02 -8.99
C VAL A 286 20.48 -18.17 -7.93
N PRO A 287 20.59 -17.26 -6.95
CA PRO A 287 21.52 -17.41 -5.82
C PRO A 287 21.36 -18.76 -5.11
N GLY A 288 22.48 -19.38 -4.71
CA GLY A 288 22.50 -20.76 -4.19
C GLY A 288 21.55 -21.01 -3.01
N GLU A 289 21.54 -20.12 -2.03
CA GLU A 289 20.64 -20.22 -0.86
C GLU A 289 19.15 -20.10 -1.25
N ILE A 290 18.82 -19.20 -2.17
CA ILE A 290 17.45 -19.04 -2.69
C ILE A 290 17.01 -20.32 -3.39
N ARG A 291 17.86 -20.82 -4.31
CA ARG A 291 17.59 -22.04 -5.06
C ARG A 291 17.41 -23.25 -4.13
N LYS A 292 18.23 -23.36 -3.09
CA LYS A 292 18.12 -24.45 -2.10
C LYS A 292 16.76 -24.43 -1.40
N ARG A 293 16.30 -23.26 -0.94
CA ARG A 293 14.96 -23.10 -0.34
C ARG A 293 13.84 -23.49 -1.31
N TRP A 294 13.94 -23.12 -2.58
CA TRP A 294 12.92 -23.50 -3.59
C TRP A 294 12.85 -25.00 -3.79
N ILE A 295 13.99 -25.69 -3.82
CA ILE A 295 14.04 -27.15 -3.93
C ILE A 295 13.42 -27.79 -2.69
N GLU A 296 13.77 -27.31 -1.49
CA GLU A 296 13.21 -27.82 -0.22
C GLU A 296 11.68 -27.69 -0.20
N LYS A 297 11.13 -26.54 -0.61
CA LYS A 297 9.68 -26.34 -0.73
C LYS A 297 9.04 -27.28 -1.74
N ARG A 298 9.65 -27.46 -2.92
CA ARG A 298 9.13 -28.37 -3.94
C ARG A 298 9.12 -29.82 -3.48
N GLU A 299 10.18 -30.28 -2.82
CA GLU A 299 10.21 -31.66 -2.29
C GLU A 299 9.19 -31.83 -1.14
N SER A 300 8.95 -30.78 -0.34
CA SER A 300 7.87 -30.79 0.67
C SER A 300 6.48 -30.87 0.02
N ALA A 301 6.21 -30.09 -1.04
CA ALA A 301 4.95 -30.14 -1.78
C ALA A 301 4.72 -31.52 -2.42
N ARG A 302 5.78 -32.11 -3.00
CA ARG A 302 5.75 -33.48 -3.53
C ARG A 302 5.44 -34.50 -2.44
N ALA A 303 6.02 -34.36 -1.24
CA ALA A 303 5.72 -35.23 -0.11
C ALA A 303 4.25 -35.11 0.35
N ASN A 304 3.63 -33.95 0.14
CA ASN A 304 2.21 -33.68 0.45
C ASN A 304 1.24 -34.08 -0.69
N ASN A 305 1.72 -34.67 -1.79
CA ASN A 305 0.94 -34.96 -3.01
C ASN A 305 0.30 -33.74 -3.69
N GLU A 306 0.95 -32.58 -3.55
CA GLU A 306 0.57 -31.38 -4.31
C GLU A 306 1.05 -31.49 -5.77
N PRO A 307 0.40 -30.79 -6.72
CA PRO A 307 0.87 -30.73 -8.11
C PRO A 307 2.31 -30.20 -8.20
N GLU A 308 3.08 -30.73 -9.16
CA GLU A 308 4.44 -30.25 -9.41
C GLU A 308 4.41 -29.01 -10.31
N HIS A 309 5.05 -27.94 -9.87
CA HIS A 309 5.17 -26.67 -10.60
C HIS A 309 6.64 -26.36 -10.97
N PRO A 310 6.89 -25.43 -11.91
CA PRO A 310 8.25 -24.94 -12.18
C PRO A 310 8.92 -24.41 -10.91
N LEU A 311 10.25 -24.48 -10.83
CA LEU A 311 10.97 -24.17 -9.59
C LEU A 311 10.75 -22.73 -9.08
N ILE A 312 10.56 -21.76 -9.99
CA ILE A 312 10.25 -20.37 -9.65
C ILE A 312 8.87 -20.20 -8.97
N ALA A 313 7.95 -21.14 -9.14
CA ALA A 313 6.64 -21.08 -8.49
C ALA A 313 6.78 -21.08 -6.95
N TYR A 314 7.81 -21.76 -6.43
CA TYR A 314 8.14 -21.82 -5.00
C TYR A 314 8.88 -20.58 -4.46
N ALA A 315 9.02 -19.53 -5.26
CA ALA A 315 9.65 -18.27 -4.87
C ALA A 315 8.84 -17.49 -3.85
N ASP A 316 9.53 -16.99 -2.81
CA ASP A 316 8.97 -15.97 -1.92
C ASP A 316 9.13 -14.58 -2.52
N PHE A 317 8.27 -13.65 -2.08
CA PHE A 317 8.34 -12.25 -2.49
C PHE A 317 9.75 -11.63 -2.33
N SER A 318 10.45 -11.97 -1.25
CA SER A 318 11.80 -11.47 -0.96
C SER A 318 12.88 -12.01 -1.90
N ASP A 319 12.60 -13.06 -2.68
CA ASP A 319 13.55 -13.64 -3.62
C ASP A 319 13.63 -12.84 -4.93
N TYR A 320 12.61 -12.05 -5.29
CA TYR A 320 12.57 -11.34 -6.57
C TYR A 320 13.66 -10.28 -6.70
N ALA A 321 13.82 -9.41 -5.69
CA ALA A 321 14.83 -8.36 -5.71
C ALA A 321 16.26 -8.89 -5.92
N PRO A 322 16.77 -9.87 -5.14
CA PRO A 322 18.11 -10.42 -5.35
C PRO A 322 18.28 -11.16 -6.67
N ILE A 323 17.22 -11.71 -7.27
CA ILE A 323 17.27 -12.31 -8.60
C ILE A 323 17.35 -11.23 -9.69
N ILE A 324 16.47 -10.23 -9.65
CA ILE A 324 16.40 -9.15 -10.64
C ILE A 324 17.70 -8.33 -10.63
N THR A 325 18.20 -7.99 -9.44
CA THR A 325 19.36 -7.10 -9.28
C THR A 325 20.71 -7.81 -9.37
N ARG A 326 20.72 -9.15 -9.46
CA ARG A 326 21.95 -9.94 -9.62
C ARG A 326 22.74 -9.45 -10.84
N LYS A 327 24.06 -9.30 -10.70
CA LYS A 327 24.89 -8.56 -11.66
C LYS A 327 24.71 -9.01 -13.13
N ASP A 328 24.70 -10.30 -13.33
CA ASP A 328 24.61 -10.96 -14.63
C ASP A 328 23.17 -10.96 -15.15
N ASN A 329 22.18 -11.33 -14.33
CA ASN A 329 20.75 -11.22 -14.71
C ASN A 329 20.37 -9.79 -15.08
N TRP A 330 20.86 -8.81 -14.32
CA TRP A 330 20.59 -7.41 -14.58
C TRP A 330 21.12 -6.97 -15.94
N ASN A 331 22.39 -7.26 -16.21
CA ASN A 331 23.03 -6.82 -17.45
C ASN A 331 22.45 -7.53 -18.67
N ASP A 332 22.11 -8.81 -18.52
CA ASP A 332 21.69 -9.66 -19.63
C ASP A 332 20.19 -9.52 -19.94
N ALA A 333 19.36 -9.20 -18.93
CA ALA A 333 17.90 -9.28 -19.05
C ALA A 333 17.14 -8.06 -18.51
N PHE A 334 17.40 -7.62 -17.27
CA PHE A 334 16.49 -6.70 -16.58
C PHE A 334 16.78 -5.20 -16.79
N LYS A 335 18.03 -4.82 -17.10
CA LYS A 335 18.45 -3.42 -17.28
C LYS A 335 17.63 -2.67 -18.34
N PRO A 336 17.32 -3.23 -19.53
CA PRO A 336 16.53 -2.53 -20.53
C PRO A 336 15.09 -2.21 -20.07
N ILE A 337 14.59 -2.92 -19.08
CA ILE A 337 13.19 -2.87 -18.62
C ILE A 337 13.05 -1.89 -17.46
N PHE A 338 13.94 -2.01 -16.47
CA PHE A 338 13.87 -1.23 -15.24
C PHE A 338 14.85 -0.05 -15.18
N GLY A 339 15.77 0.08 -16.14
CA GLY A 339 16.74 1.19 -16.21
C GLY A 339 17.82 1.13 -15.13
N ARG A 340 17.47 1.41 -13.86
CA ARG A 340 18.35 1.41 -12.68
C ARG A 340 17.95 0.34 -11.67
N ARG A 341 18.94 -0.34 -11.07
CA ARG A 341 18.71 -1.46 -10.12
C ARG A 341 17.97 -0.97 -8.90
N GLU A 342 18.39 0.19 -8.42
CA GLU A 342 17.89 0.85 -7.24
C GLU A 342 16.38 1.11 -7.38
N SER A 343 15.92 1.51 -8.58
CA SER A 343 14.53 1.91 -8.79
C SER A 343 13.53 0.75 -8.65
N VAL A 344 13.86 -0.45 -9.14
CA VAL A 344 13.02 -1.65 -8.94
C VAL A 344 13.17 -2.21 -7.52
N GLN A 345 14.36 -2.11 -6.93
CA GLN A 345 14.57 -2.48 -5.53
C GLN A 345 13.71 -1.64 -4.59
N GLU A 346 13.63 -0.32 -4.80
CA GLU A 346 12.77 0.59 -4.05
C GLU A 346 11.30 0.16 -4.09
N SER A 347 10.78 -0.15 -5.28
CA SER A 347 9.40 -0.62 -5.47
C SER A 347 9.12 -1.90 -4.69
N LEU A 348 10.00 -2.90 -4.81
CA LEU A 348 9.86 -4.17 -4.08
C LEU A 348 10.02 -3.98 -2.56
N GLN A 349 10.88 -3.05 -2.12
CA GLN A 349 11.01 -2.72 -0.70
C GLN A 349 9.72 -2.07 -0.16
N ARG A 350 9.11 -1.12 -0.86
CA ARG A 350 7.83 -0.52 -0.44
C ARG A 350 6.70 -1.56 -0.30
N LEU A 351 6.68 -2.56 -1.20
CA LEU A 351 5.69 -3.63 -1.20
C LEU A 351 5.91 -4.70 -0.11
N TYR A 352 7.14 -4.86 0.39
CA TYR A 352 7.50 -5.96 1.29
C TYR A 352 6.67 -6.01 2.59
N PRO A 353 6.49 -4.90 3.36
CA PRO A 353 5.67 -4.94 4.56
C PRO A 353 4.20 -5.23 4.27
N ILE A 354 3.69 -4.75 3.15
CA ILE A 354 2.30 -4.91 2.74
C ILE A 354 2.05 -6.38 2.44
N ARG A 355 2.94 -7.03 1.68
CA ARG A 355 2.86 -8.47 1.40
C ARG A 355 2.81 -9.29 2.69
N ILE A 356 3.73 -9.04 3.63
CA ILE A 356 3.75 -9.76 4.92
C ILE A 356 2.43 -9.55 5.66
N CYS A 357 1.98 -8.30 5.77
CA CYS A 357 0.74 -8.00 6.49
C CYS A 357 -0.46 -8.71 5.86
N THR A 358 -0.57 -8.70 4.54
CA THR A 358 -1.66 -9.34 3.79
C THR A 358 -1.68 -10.85 4.01
N MET A 359 -0.54 -11.54 3.85
CA MET A 359 -0.43 -13.01 4.00
C MET A 359 -0.68 -13.49 5.44
N HIS A 360 -0.47 -12.62 6.43
CA HIS A 360 -0.72 -12.93 7.84
C HIS A 360 -2.03 -12.33 8.37
N ALA A 361 -2.95 -11.94 7.47
CA ALA A 361 -4.24 -11.33 7.80
C ALA A 361 -4.13 -10.17 8.80
N ARG A 362 -3.09 -9.33 8.65
CA ARG A 362 -2.85 -8.13 9.46
C ARG A 362 -3.53 -6.93 8.82
N MET A 363 -3.85 -5.94 9.65
CA MET A 363 -4.54 -4.73 9.20
C MET A 363 -3.79 -4.02 8.07
N ILE A 364 -4.51 -3.69 6.99
CA ILE A 364 -4.02 -2.92 5.84
C ILE A 364 -4.54 -1.47 5.93
N THR A 365 -3.62 -0.51 5.97
CA THR A 365 -3.90 0.94 6.08
C THR A 365 -4.09 1.60 4.72
N GLN A 366 -4.48 2.88 4.68
CA GLN A 366 -4.53 3.64 3.42
C GLN A 366 -3.13 3.90 2.84
N ASP A 367 -2.09 3.99 3.68
CA ASP A 367 -0.71 4.13 3.22
C ASP A 367 -0.25 2.86 2.51
N ASP A 368 -0.57 1.70 3.09
CA ASP A 368 -0.32 0.40 2.47
C ASP A 368 -1.00 0.34 1.09
N MET A 369 -2.26 0.74 1.01
CA MET A 369 -3.02 0.76 -0.26
C MET A 369 -2.39 1.70 -1.30
N LEU A 370 -1.94 2.90 -0.90
CA LEU A 370 -1.29 3.84 -1.81
C LEU A 370 -0.02 3.24 -2.42
N TYR A 371 0.89 2.74 -1.57
CA TYR A 371 2.11 2.08 -2.03
C TYR A 371 1.80 0.88 -2.91
N MET A 372 0.86 0.04 -2.49
CA MET A 372 0.46 -1.15 -3.23
C MET A 372 0.00 -0.79 -4.65
N HIS A 373 -0.97 0.12 -4.79
CA HIS A 373 -1.50 0.48 -6.10
C HIS A 373 -0.48 1.19 -6.99
N VAL A 374 0.31 2.11 -6.43
CA VAL A 374 1.34 2.82 -7.21
C VAL A 374 2.42 1.86 -7.69
N GLU A 375 3.00 1.05 -6.80
CA GLU A 375 4.15 0.21 -7.14
C GLU A 375 3.77 -1.01 -7.98
N ILE A 376 2.63 -1.65 -7.71
CA ILE A 376 2.13 -2.74 -8.55
C ILE A 376 1.87 -2.22 -9.96
N ARG A 377 1.15 -1.10 -10.11
CA ARG A 377 0.87 -0.52 -11.42
C ARG A 377 2.16 -0.14 -12.15
N ARG A 378 3.11 0.47 -11.44
CA ARG A 378 4.43 0.86 -11.98
C ARG A 378 5.19 -0.34 -12.55
N ILE A 379 5.23 -1.46 -11.81
CA ILE A 379 5.90 -2.69 -12.24
C ILE A 379 5.14 -3.34 -13.41
N LEU A 380 3.82 -3.49 -13.31
CA LEU A 380 3.01 -4.10 -14.38
C LEU A 380 3.17 -3.38 -15.71
N ILE A 381 3.14 -2.04 -15.70
CA ILE A 381 3.41 -1.21 -16.89
C ILE A 381 4.81 -1.50 -17.47
N ALA A 382 5.83 -1.63 -16.61
CA ALA A 382 7.21 -1.86 -17.06
C ALA A 382 7.38 -3.24 -17.72
N ILE A 383 6.73 -4.27 -17.17
CA ILE A 383 6.81 -5.64 -17.67
C ILE A 383 5.83 -5.92 -18.82
N GLY A 384 4.99 -4.93 -19.17
CA GLY A 384 4.02 -5.04 -20.26
C GLY A 384 2.77 -5.86 -19.92
N ALA A 385 2.54 -6.16 -18.64
CA ALA A 385 1.32 -6.78 -18.16
C ALA A 385 0.21 -5.71 -18.09
N ARG A 386 -0.95 -6.00 -18.71
CA ARG A 386 -2.10 -5.09 -18.72
C ARG A 386 -3.12 -5.46 -17.68
#